data_AF-Q8U2T7-F1
#
_entry.id   AF-Q8U2T7-F1
#
_cell.length_a   1.000
_cell.length_b   1.000
_cell.length_c   1.000
_cell.angle_alpha   90.00
_cell.angle_beta   90.00
_cell.angle_gamma   90.00
#
_symmetry.space_group_name_H-M   'P 1'
#
loop_
_entity.id
_entity.type
_entity.pdbx_description
1 polymer ?
#
loop_
_entity_poly.entity_id
_entity_poly.type
_entity_poly.pdbx_seq_one_letter_code
_entity_poly.pdbx_strand_id
1 'polypeptide(L)' 'MNPKEFKKIALVGAIPEYRNIILKDLLRKGFEVLPVNPKYDEIEGIKCYKSVKELPRDVDVIVFVVPPKIGLYVLDFKPP' A
#
# COMPACT_ATOMS: atom_id res chain seq x y z
N MET A 1 -20.28 -6.81 2.48
CA MET A 1 -18.83 -6.92 2.19
C MET A 1 -18.25 -7.97 3.12
N ASN A 2 -17.58 -9.00 2.60
CA ASN A 2 -16.96 -10.06 3.40
C ASN A 2 -15.43 -9.84 3.41
N PRO A 3 -14.83 -9.39 4.54
CA PRO A 3 -13.41 -9.07 4.57
C PRO A 3 -12.47 -10.24 4.25
N LYS A 4 -12.96 -11.48 4.34
CA LYS A 4 -12.18 -12.68 3.99
C LYS A 4 -11.92 -12.80 2.48
N GLU A 5 -12.63 -12.04 1.64
CA GLU A 5 -12.48 -12.06 0.19
C GLU A 5 -11.44 -11.08 -0.33
N PHE A 6 -10.94 -10.16 0.50
CA PHE A 6 -9.87 -9.24 0.09
C PHE A 6 -8.58 -10.00 -0.16
N LYS A 7 -7.96 -9.74 -1.29
CA LYS A 7 -6.69 -10.36 -1.68
C LYS A 7 -5.63 -9.33 -1.99
N LYS A 8 -6.00 -8.16 -2.51
CA LYS A 8 -5.07 -7.13 -2.96
C LYS A 8 -5.10 -5.90 -2.07
N ILE A 9 -3.99 -5.63 -1.39
CA ILE A 9 -3.85 -4.54 -0.42
C ILE A 9 -2.79 -3.56 -0.91
N ALA A 10 -3.15 -2.29 -1.03
CA ALA A 10 -2.16 -1.22 -1.18
C ALA A 10 -1.66 -0.76 0.19
N LEU A 11 -0.33 -0.70 0.37
CA LEU A 11 0.30 -0.28 1.62
C LEU A 11 1.02 1.06 1.45
N VAL A 12 0.37 2.14 1.87
CA VAL A 12 0.92 3.50 1.80
C VAL A 12 1.88 3.74 2.96
N GLY A 13 3.09 4.21 2.63
CA GLY A 13 4.15 4.46 3.63
C GLY A 13 5.07 3.27 3.85
N ALA A 14 5.01 2.24 3.00
CA ALA A 14 5.96 1.15 3.00
C ALA A 14 7.41 1.65 2.86
N ILE A 15 8.35 1.04 3.60
CA ILE A 15 9.79 1.35 3.58
C ILE A 15 10.62 0.05 3.60
N PRO A 16 11.91 0.06 3.24
CA PRO A 16 12.72 -1.16 3.26
C PRO A 16 12.99 -1.76 4.66
N GLU A 17 13.17 -3.09 4.67
CA GLU A 17 13.81 -3.93 5.68
C GLU A 17 13.31 -3.82 7.13
N TYR A 18 13.97 -3.01 7.95
CA TYR A 18 13.86 -3.15 9.41
C TYR A 18 12.57 -2.57 9.99
N ARG A 19 11.97 -1.60 9.29
CA ARG A 19 10.83 -0.83 9.81
C ARG A 19 9.49 -1.15 9.14
N ASN A 20 9.42 -2.21 8.34
CA ASN A 20 8.21 -2.54 7.58
C ASN A 20 7.58 -3.87 8.00
N ILE A 21 7.27 -3.95 9.29
CA ILE A 21 6.61 -5.10 9.92
C ILE A 21 5.24 -5.36 9.26
N ILE A 22 4.52 -4.31 8.87
CA ILE A 22 3.18 -4.43 8.27
C ILE A 22 3.25 -5.07 6.89
N LEU A 23 4.18 -4.65 6.01
CA LEU A 23 4.37 -5.31 4.70
C LEU A 23 4.67 -6.80 4.87
N LYS A 24 5.64 -7.13 5.73
CA LYS A 24 6.05 -8.51 5.98
C LYS A 24 4.91 -9.34 6.57
N ASP A 25 4.11 -8.76 7.46
CA ASP A 25 2.96 -9.45 8.03
C ASP A 25 1.88 -9.77 6.99
N LEU A 26 1.54 -8.81 6.15
CA LEU A 26 0.54 -8.99 5.09
C LEU A 26 1.01 -10.02 4.04
N LEU A 27 2.28 -9.96 3.62
CA LEU A 27 2.86 -10.95 2.70
C LEU A 27 2.83 -12.37 3.30
N ARG A 28 3.20 -12.53 4.57
CA ARG A 28 3.14 -13.84 5.27
C ARG A 28 1.73 -14.40 5.36
N LYS A 29 0.71 -13.54 5.43
CA LYS A 29 -0.71 -13.94 5.45
C LYS A 29 -1.26 -14.28 4.07
N GLY A 30 -0.45 -14.16 3.01
CA GLY A 30 -0.82 -14.54 1.64
C GLY A 30 -1.58 -13.46 0.88
N PHE A 31 -1.57 -12.20 1.34
CA PHE A 31 -2.11 -11.09 0.57
C PHE A 31 -1.16 -10.71 -0.57
N GLU A 32 -1.72 -10.31 -1.70
CA GLU A 32 -0.99 -9.54 -2.71
C GLU A 32 -0.85 -8.10 -2.18
N VAL A 33 0.36 -7.69 -1.87
CA VAL A 33 0.61 -6.35 -1.30
C VAL A 33 1.29 -5.47 -2.34
N LEU A 34 0.73 -4.28 -2.57
CA LEU A 34 1.27 -3.25 -3.46
C LEU A 34 1.84 -2.10 -2.61
N PRO A 35 3.16 -2.01 -2.42
CA PRO A 35 3.78 -0.91 -1.69
C PRO A 35 3.56 0.42 -2.41
N VAL A 36 3.22 1.47 -1.67
CA VAL A 36 3.08 2.84 -2.20
C VAL A 36 3.99 3.78 -1.44
N ASN A 37 5.01 4.28 -2.12
CA ASN A 37 5.92 5.27 -1.59
C ASN A 37 6.66 5.99 -2.75
N PRO A 38 6.54 7.33 -2.88
CA PRO A 38 7.20 8.07 -3.98
C PRO A 38 8.73 7.95 -3.97
N LYS A 39 9.34 7.56 -2.84
CA LYS A 39 10.80 7.53 -2.69
C LYS A 39 11.46 6.25 -3.23
N TYR A 40 10.70 5.18 -3.46
CA TYR A 40 11.26 3.87 -3.80
C TYR A 40 10.65 3.35 -5.08
N ASP A 41 11.43 2.64 -5.90
CA ASP A 41 10.94 1.95 -7.09
C ASP A 41 10.58 0.48 -6.77
N GLU A 42 11.21 -0.06 -5.73
CA GLU A 42 11.04 -1.44 -5.27
C GLU A 42 11.25 -1.52 -3.75
N ILE A 43 10.47 -2.38 -3.09
CA ILE A 43 10.62 -2.71 -1.66
C ILE A 43 10.45 -4.21 -1.52
N GLU A 44 11.44 -4.90 -0.95
CA GLU A 44 11.42 -6.36 -0.74
C GLU A 44 11.18 -7.17 -2.03
N GLY A 45 11.76 -6.75 -3.17
CA GLY A 45 11.55 -7.40 -4.47
C GLY A 45 10.22 -7.08 -5.14
N ILE A 46 9.39 -6.23 -4.52
CA ILE A 46 8.05 -5.88 -4.99
C ILE A 46 8.06 -4.46 -5.55
N LYS A 47 7.54 -4.30 -6.77
CA LYS A 47 7.35 -2.99 -7.41
C LYS A 47 6.64 -2.04 -6.45
N CYS A 48 7.25 -0.88 -6.20
CA CYS A 48 6.66 0.19 -5.41
C CYS A 48 6.05 1.26 -6.31
N TYR A 49 4.78 1.57 -6.08
CA TYR A 49 4.05 2.60 -6.81
C TYR A 49 4.33 3.97 -6.19
N LYS A 50 4.45 5.01 -7.03
CA LYS A 50 4.80 6.36 -6.53
C LYS A 50 3.61 7.06 -5.89
N SER A 51 2.40 6.68 -6.29
CA SER A 51 1.17 7.26 -5.80
C SER A 51 0.02 6.25 -5.85
N VAL A 52 -1.05 6.50 -5.07
CA VAL A 52 -2.29 5.72 -5.16
C VAL A 52 -2.97 5.84 -6.53
N LYS A 53 -2.61 6.84 -7.34
CA LYS A 53 -3.16 7.07 -8.68
C LYS A 53 -2.66 6.06 -9.71
N GLU A 54 -1.49 5.48 -9.46
CA GLU A 54 -0.86 4.49 -10.34
C GLU A 54 -1.26 3.05 -9.98
N LEU A 55 -2.02 2.87 -8.89
CA LEU A 55 -2.52 1.56 -8.49
C LEU A 55 -3.52 1.01 -9.52
N PRO A 56 -3.57 -0.32 -9.70
CA PRO A 56 -4.60 -0.93 -10.51
C PRO A 56 -5.99 -0.73 -9.88
N ARG A 57 -7.05 -0.80 -10.69
CA ARG A 57 -8.43 -0.55 -10.25
C ARG A 57 -9.00 -1.62 -9.32
N ASP A 58 -8.35 -2.78 -9.23
CA ASP A 58 -8.82 -3.96 -8.49
C ASP A 58 -8.19 -4.06 -7.08
N VAL A 59 -7.69 -2.96 -6.53
CA VAL A 59 -7.27 -2.90 -5.12
C VAL A 59 -8.50 -2.95 -4.22
N ASP A 60 -8.53 -3.92 -3.30
CA ASP A 60 -9.65 -4.10 -2.37
C ASP A 60 -9.58 -3.12 -1.19
N VAL A 61 -8.37 -2.90 -0.67
CA VAL A 61 -8.12 -2.14 0.56
C VAL A 61 -6.85 -1.31 0.44
N ILE A 62 -6.90 -0.08 0.94
CA ILE A 62 -5.72 0.77 1.14
C ILE A 62 -5.44 0.89 2.63
N VAL A 63 -4.22 0.54 3.05
CA VAL A 63 -3.73 0.66 4.42
C VAL A 63 -2.73 1.82 4.49
N PHE A 64 -3.01 2.78 5.36
CA PHE A 64 -2.16 3.95 5.57
C PHE A 64 -1.26 3.78 6.79
N VAL A 65 0.05 3.75 6.57
CA VAL A 65 1.09 3.71 7.62
C VAL A 65 1.93 4.98 7.53
N VAL A 66 1.25 6.12 7.67
CA VAL A 66 1.82 7.46 7.53
C VAL A 66 1.22 8.41 8.55
N PRO A 67 1.87 9.55 8.85
CA PRO A 67 1.25 10.59 9.68
C PRO A 67 -0.09 11.08 9.10
N PRO A 68 -1.08 11.46 9.92
CA PRO A 68 -2.42 11.83 9.47
C PRO A 68 -2.45 12.88 8.36
N LYS A 69 -1.60 13.91 8.43
CA LYS A 69 -1.49 14.96 7.40
C LYS A 69 -1.16 14.39 6.01
N ILE A 70 -0.29 13.38 5.96
CA ILE A 70 0.07 12.70 4.71
C ILE A 70 -1.09 11.83 4.24
N GLY A 71 -1.76 11.12 5.16
CA GLY A 71 -2.95 10.33 4.83
C GLY A 71 -4.06 11.17 4.18
N LEU A 72 -4.36 12.35 4.75
CA LEU A 72 -5.34 13.29 4.19
C LEU A 72 -4.95 13.77 2.78
N TYR A 73 -3.68 14.15 2.59
CA TYR A 73 -3.18 14.56 1.27
C TYR A 73 -3.35 13.47 0.20
N VAL A 74 -3.19 12.19 0.58
CA VAL A 74 -3.40 11.06 -0.33
C VAL A 74 -4.90 10.84 -0.63
N LEU A 75 -5.79 11.09 0.33
CA LEU A 75 -7.25 10.95 0.19
C LEU A 75 -7.92 12.10 -0.57
N ASP A 76 -7.36 13.31 -0.51
CA ASP A 76 -7.84 14.46 -1.29
C ASP A 76 -7.69 14.26 -2.81
N PHE A 77 -7.08 13.15 -3.22
CA PHE A 77 -7.14 12.67 -4.60
C PHE A 77 -8.53 12.10 -4.93
N LYS A 78 -9.33 12.90 -5.66
CA LYS A 78 -10.44 12.36 -6.46
C LYS A 78 -9.87 11.78 -7.77
N PRO A 79 -9.98 10.48 -8.05
CA PRO A 79 -9.75 9.97 -9.39
C PRO A 79 -10.78 10.60 -10.36
N PRO A 80 -10.43 10.81 -11.64
CA PRO A 80 -11.39 11.22 -12.66
C PRO A 80 -12.50 10.18 -12.87
#